data_AF-A0A0R3DG98-F1
#
_entry.id   AF-A0A0R3DG98-F1
#
_cell.length_a   1.000
_cell.length_b   1.000
_cell.length_c   1.000
_cell.angle_alpha   90.00
_cell.angle_beta   90.00
_cell.angle_gamma   90.00
#
_symmetry.space_group_name_H-M   'P 1'
#
loop_
_entity.id
_entity.type
_entity.pdbx_description
1 polymer ?
#
loop_
_entity_poly.entity_id
_entity_poly.type
_entity_poly.pdbx_seq_one_letter_code
_entity_poly.pdbx_strand_id
1 'polypeptide(L)'
;MDTRINSFLSDAERDAVIELRHAMHREPEISNAEWKTQERICGILQRFGVEDVTTFHNAGLYIGIKGTASGPGQPLFVTCGKGHSGAM
;
A
#
# COMPACT_ATOMS: atom_id res chain seq x y z
N MET A 1 -28.62 -5.15 -0.79
CA MET A 1 -27.43 -4.92 -1.64
C MET A 1 -26.84 -3.58 -1.22
N ASP A 2 -25.85 -3.62 -0.33
CA ASP A 2 -25.25 -2.45 0.28
C ASP A 2 -24.43 -1.63 -0.74
N THR A 3 -24.98 -0.50 -1.17
CA THR A 3 -24.34 0.50 -2.06
C THR A 3 -23.21 1.29 -1.38
N ARG A 4 -22.72 0.87 -0.20
CA ARG A 4 -21.78 1.64 0.63
C ARG A 4 -20.32 1.59 0.19
N ILE A 5 -19.97 0.97 -0.93
CA ILE A 5 -18.56 0.72 -1.31
C ILE A 5 -17.99 1.84 -2.20
N ASN A 6 -18.82 2.60 -2.93
CA ASN A 6 -18.33 3.38 -4.08
C ASN A 6 -17.84 4.82 -3.79
N SER A 7 -17.77 5.25 -2.53
CA SER A 7 -17.35 6.63 -2.19
C SER A 7 -16.40 6.70 -0.99
N PHE A 8 -15.53 5.71 -0.83
CA PHE A 8 -14.49 5.75 0.21
C PHE A 8 -13.29 6.61 -0.15
N LEU A 9 -13.04 6.81 -1.44
CA LEU A 9 -11.91 7.58 -1.94
C LEU A 9 -12.40 8.93 -2.47
N SER A 10 -11.71 9.99 -2.09
CA SER A 10 -11.77 11.28 -2.78
C SER A 10 -11.33 11.13 -4.25
N ASP A 11 -11.72 12.09 -5.08
CA ASP A 11 -11.36 12.09 -6.50
C ASP A 11 -9.83 12.00 -6.70
N ALA A 12 -9.07 12.73 -5.88
CA ALA A 12 -7.61 12.70 -5.88
C ALA A 12 -7.01 11.34 -5.50
N GLU A 13 -7.59 10.65 -4.51
CA GLU A 13 -7.16 9.29 -4.13
C GLU A 13 -7.49 8.28 -5.22
N ARG A 14 -8.67 8.40 -5.85
CA ARG A 14 -9.07 7.52 -6.95
C ARG A 14 -8.15 7.67 -8.16
N ASP A 15 -7.84 8.90 -8.55
CA ASP A 15 -6.92 9.16 -9.65
C ASP A 15 -5.52 8.60 -9.37
N ALA A 16 -5.00 8.78 -8.14
CA ALA A 16 -3.71 8.21 -7.76
C ALA A 16 -3.68 6.67 -7.84
N VAL A 17 -4.77 5.99 -7.47
CA VAL A 17 -4.88 4.52 -7.61
C VAL A 17 -4.89 4.09 -9.08
N ILE A 18 -5.60 4.84 -9.94
CA ILE A 18 -5.65 4.56 -11.39
C ILE A 18 -4.26 4.79 -12.01
N GLU A 19 -3.56 5.86 -11.64
CA GLU A 19 -2.20 6.15 -12.07
C GLU A 19 -1.24 5.05 -11.65
N LEU A 20 -1.31 4.60 -10.39
CA LEU A 20 -0.51 3.49 -9.88
C LEU A 20 -0.72 2.23 -10.71
N ARG A 21 -1.97 1.86 -10.98
CA ARG A 21 -2.33 0.69 -11.81
C ARG A 21 -1.70 0.81 -13.21
N HIS A 22 -1.82 1.97 -13.85
CA HIS A 22 -1.24 2.18 -15.18
C HIS A 22 0.29 2.14 -15.17
N ALA A 23 0.93 2.72 -14.14
CA ALA A 23 2.38 2.71 -13.99
C ALA A 23 2.92 1.29 -13.78
N MET A 24 2.30 0.50 -12.92
CA MET A 24 2.66 -0.90 -12.69
C MET A 24 2.43 -1.78 -13.92
N HIS A 25 1.36 -1.52 -14.69
CA HIS A 25 1.11 -2.24 -15.94
C HIS A 25 2.07 -1.85 -17.07
N ARG A 26 2.56 -0.60 -17.08
CA ARG A 26 3.52 -0.10 -18.08
C ARG A 26 4.93 -0.63 -17.83
N GLU A 27 5.32 -0.76 -16.57
CA GLU A 27 6.64 -1.22 -16.15
C GLU A 27 6.50 -2.38 -15.16
N PRO A 28 6.11 -3.57 -15.63
CA PRO A 28 6.00 -4.73 -14.77
C PRO A 28 7.38 -5.16 -14.28
N GLU A 29 7.53 -5.30 -12.98
CA GLU A 29 8.73 -5.85 -12.36
C GLU A 29 8.58 -7.35 -12.09
N ILE A 30 9.71 -8.06 -12.02
CA ILE A 30 9.75 -9.50 -11.76
C ILE A 30 9.77 -9.72 -10.24
N SER A 31 9.10 -10.78 -9.78
CA SER A 31 9.09 -11.20 -8.38
C SER A 31 10.48 -11.12 -7.74
N ASN A 32 10.57 -10.56 -6.53
CA ASN A 32 11.81 -10.40 -5.75
C ASN A 32 12.80 -9.33 -6.31
N ALA A 33 12.36 -8.52 -7.28
CA ALA A 33 13.07 -7.36 -7.81
C ALA A 33 12.13 -6.16 -8.02
N GLU A 34 11.14 -6.01 -7.12
CA GLU A 34 10.03 -5.05 -7.23
C GLU A 34 10.37 -3.69 -6.59
N TRP A 35 11.62 -3.22 -6.73
CA TRP A 35 12.12 -2.05 -6.02
C TRP A 35 11.44 -0.75 -6.46
N LYS A 36 11.15 -0.58 -7.75
CA LYS A 36 10.47 0.64 -8.24
C LYS A 36 9.00 0.63 -7.87
N THR A 37 8.37 -0.53 -7.85
CA THR A 37 6.99 -0.72 -7.41
C THR A 37 6.87 -0.36 -5.93
N GLN A 38 7.81 -0.80 -5.09
CA GLN A 38 7.86 -0.42 -3.68
C GLN A 38 8.01 1.10 -3.49
N GLU A 39 8.96 1.73 -4.20
CA GLU A 39 9.18 3.18 -4.13
C GLU A 39 7.93 3.96 -4.54
N ARG A 40 7.27 3.55 -5.62
CA ARG A 40 6.02 4.17 -6.11
C ARG A 40 4.89 4.07 -5.10
N ILE A 41 4.67 2.89 -4.53
CA ILE A 41 3.63 2.67 -3.53
C ILE A 41 3.92 3.53 -2.29
N CYS A 42 5.17 3.54 -1.81
CA CYS A 42 5.58 4.35 -0.68
C CYS A 42 5.34 5.85 -0.93
N GLY A 43 5.75 6.37 -2.10
CA GLY A 43 5.56 7.78 -2.45
C GLY A 43 4.09 8.18 -2.54
N ILE A 44 3.21 7.30 -3.05
CA ILE A 44 1.76 7.55 -3.07
C ILE A 44 1.20 7.58 -1.65
N LEU A 45 1.58 6.63 -0.80
CA LEU A 45 1.13 6.57 0.60
C LEU A 45 1.55 7.81 1.39
N GLN A 46 2.81 8.22 1.26
CA GLN A 46 3.34 9.44 1.88
C GLN A 46 2.59 10.69 1.39
N ARG A 47 2.25 10.78 0.11
CA ARG A 47 1.44 11.88 -0.45
C ARG A 47 0.07 12.01 0.23
N PHE A 48 -0.49 10.91 0.71
CA PHE A 48 -1.78 10.87 1.44
C PHE A 48 -1.61 10.87 2.97
N GLY A 49 -0.42 11.16 3.49
CA GLY A 49 -0.17 11.29 4.94
C GLY A 49 0.06 9.97 5.67
N VAL A 50 0.34 8.89 4.93
CA VAL A 50 0.70 7.59 5.50
C VAL A 50 2.23 7.50 5.55
N GLU A 51 2.81 7.84 6.70
CA GLU A 51 4.25 8.03 6.85
C GLU A 51 4.98 6.81 7.44
N ASP A 52 4.28 5.95 8.19
CA ASP A 52 4.84 4.77 8.86
C ASP A 52 4.93 3.59 7.86
N VAL A 53 5.71 3.78 6.78
CA VAL A 53 5.93 2.78 5.73
C VAL A 53 7.32 2.18 5.91
N THR A 54 7.38 0.88 6.19
CA THR A 54 8.64 0.14 6.36
C THR A 54 8.77 -0.91 5.26
N THR A 55 9.93 -1.01 4.62
CA THR A 55 10.21 -2.11 3.68
C THR A 55 10.61 -3.36 4.46
N PHE A 56 10.04 -4.52 4.12
CA PHE A 56 10.35 -5.80 4.75
C PHE A 56 10.69 -6.85 3.70
N HIS A 57 11.81 -7.56 3.88
CA HIS A 57 12.39 -8.44 2.86
C HIS A 57 12.64 -7.69 1.52
N ASN A 58 13.06 -8.42 0.48
CA ASN A 58 13.48 -7.85 -0.80
C ASN A 58 12.39 -7.08 -1.56
N ALA A 59 11.10 -7.33 -1.28
CA ALA A 59 9.98 -6.77 -2.04
C ALA A 59 8.74 -6.43 -1.18
N GLY A 60 8.74 -6.75 0.11
CA GLY A 60 7.60 -6.51 0.99
C GLY A 60 7.52 -5.05 1.45
N LEU A 61 6.30 -4.57 1.62
CA LEU A 61 6.00 -3.31 2.30
C LEU A 61 5.17 -3.60 3.54
N TYR A 62 5.39 -2.77 4.54
CA TYR A 62 4.67 -2.71 5.81
C TYR A 62 4.14 -1.30 5.94
N ILE A 63 2.88 -1.16 6.35
CA ILE A 63 2.26 0.14 6.60
C ILE A 63 1.73 0.11 8.02
N GLY A 64 2.03 1.13 8.82
CA GLY A 64 1.47 1.33 10.15
C GLY A 64 0.41 2.41 10.13
N ILE A 65 -0.87 2.04 10.03
CA ILE A 65 -1.96 3.03 10.18
C ILE A 65 -2.33 3.12 11.66
N LYS A 66 -2.06 4.28 12.29
CA LYS A 66 -2.42 4.54 13.69
C LYS A 66 -3.79 5.22 13.73
N GLY A 67 -4.77 4.55 14.35
CA GLY A 67 -6.07 5.16 14.61
C GLY A 67 -5.98 6.30 15.64
N THR A 68 -6.85 7.29 15.49
CA THR A 68 -6.98 8.43 16.45
C THR A 68 -7.84 8.10 17.66
N ALA A 69 -8.45 6.90 17.70
CA ALA A 69 -9.24 6.43 18.81
C ALA A 69 -8.36 6.05 20.01
N SER A 70 -8.82 6.37 21.22
CA SER A 70 -8.11 6.03 22.45
C SER A 70 -8.18 4.51 22.70
N GLY A 71 -7.08 3.81 22.43
CA GLY A 71 -6.92 2.38 22.64
C GLY A 71 -5.52 1.90 22.23
N PRO A 72 -5.17 0.63 22.47
CA PRO A 72 -3.95 0.05 21.91
C PRO A 72 -4.10 0.08 20.38
N GLY A 73 -3.48 1.07 19.73
CA GLY A 73 -3.59 1.28 18.30
C GLY A 73 -3.25 -0.01 17.56
N GLN A 74 -4.20 -0.53 16.80
CA GLN A 74 -3.99 -1.72 15.99
C GLN A 74 -3.40 -1.30 14.65
N PRO A 75 -2.12 -1.62 14.36
CA PRO A 75 -1.55 -1.36 13.05
C PRO A 75 -2.27 -2.23 11.99
N LEU A 76 -2.64 -1.62 10.85
CA LEU A 76 -3.11 -2.34 9.68
C LEU A 76 -1.95 -2.66 8.74
N PHE A 77 -1.64 -3.94 8.57
CA PHE A 77 -0.55 -4.40 7.72
C PHE A 77 -1.04 -4.63 6.29
N VAL A 78 -0.37 -4.02 5.31
CA VAL A 78 -0.61 -4.26 3.88
C VAL A 78 0.69 -4.70 3.26
N THR A 79 0.72 -5.90 2.68
CA THR A 79 1.90 -6.45 2.01
C THR A 79 1.75 -6.36 0.50
N CYS A 80 2.84 -6.00 -0.18
CA CYS A 80 2.97 -6.07 -1.62
C CYS A 80 4.03 -7.13 -1.94
N GLY A 81 3.75 -8.03 -2.89
CA GLY A 81 4.63 -9.15 -3.24
C GLY A 81 4.08 -10.53 -2.83
N LYS A 82 4.63 -11.59 -3.42
CA LYS A 82 4.23 -12.96 -3.06
C LYS A 82 4.71 -13.30 -1.65
N GLY A 83 3.76 -13.39 -0.71
CA GLY A 83 3.98 -13.97 0.58
C GLY A 83 4.43 -15.43 0.44
N HIS A 84 5.74 -15.67 0.48
CA HIS A 84 6.20 -16.94 1.00
C HIS A 84 5.93 -16.90 2.50
N SER A 85 4.88 -17.62 2.91
CA SER A 85 4.60 -17.92 4.31
C SER A 85 5.81 -18.68 4.87
N GLY A 86 6.72 -17.93 5.48
CA GLY A 86 7.79 -18.40 6.34
C GLY A 86 7.62 -17.67 7.66
N ALA A 87 6.71 -18.19 8.48
CA ALA A 87 6.57 -17.78 9.87
C ALA A 87 7.92 -17.97 10.58
N MET A 88 8.43 -16.90 11.19
CA MET A 88 9.32 -16.94 12.34
C MET A 88 8.93 -15.80 13.28
#